data_AF-A0A383V691-F1
#
_entry.id   AF-A0A383V691-F1
#
_cell.length_a   1.000
_cell.length_b   1.000
_cell.length_c   1.000
_cell.angle_alpha   90.00
_cell.angle_beta   90.00
_cell.angle_gamma   90.00
#
_symmetry.space_group_name_H-M   'P 1'
#
loop_
_entity.id
_entity.type
_entity.pdbx_description
1 polymer ?
#
loop_
_entity_poly.entity_id
_entity_poly.type
_entity_poly.pdbx_seq_one_letter_code
_entity_poly.pdbx_strand_id
1 'polypeptide(L)'
;MDSIKLLTVLLLAGSVAGSLNYRQPGRGANSSTVHTGQKFTFRKEGGAAAFIRQLQPAKLQRIKNRSRFTGTTARLAALLDRDPDLGLDLTNDALLFRCATLAATVSEAEVTAAQFGSNQSVTAPDLDAAFAFNLSSRPTAVRKLILDFTGGVVTGTAWNKNYPNITIPPYSKDGDTSTFSQSELQDIVAIWRAVSEDFLAYDVDVTTIIPPADVWVPAQRVMIGGDGSWYGNAGGVSYLNAFQNAFYQPSFVFPGRLGPNYAKFIWEATSHEIGHALGLLHDGFTGGPAYFEGQGDWAPIMGQSYWKEVTQFDNAEYPNSDNLQNDYAVMSNYLPLLPTPSGSSITTATPINITTAGTVATGRASGAILQPGVAAVYSVAAAFAGTATLEVDVLLPWTAAFPARGRQTFARSNLYAQLSVFDSNGTVLQIGSFNPAGADTNNGLGIAAAAVNLPSAGTYYVAVMGAGTPGGAAAGGYSAYGSRGRFELIVTLPAAPAPASPSPVMPDIPSPSPSPSPSPCPSPSPSPSPVAVPSPSPDAPLPSPSPSPPAVVASPSPSPSPSPDVPSPSPSPVVPSPSPSPDVPSPSPS
;
A
#
# COMPACT_ATOMS: atom_id res chain seq x y z
N MET A 1 54.85 18.66 -26.18
CA MET A 1 56.29 18.29 -26.31
C MET A 1 56.58 17.15 -25.35
N ASP A 2 55.88 16.02 -25.43
CA ASP A 2 55.83 15.01 -26.52
C ASP A 2 57.03 14.06 -26.46
N SER A 3 56.78 12.79 -26.10
CA SER A 3 57.04 11.64 -26.99
C SER A 3 56.61 10.31 -26.37
N ILE A 4 55.40 9.91 -26.75
CA ILE A 4 54.83 8.56 -26.89
C ILE A 4 55.84 7.39 -26.88
N LYS A 5 55.51 6.32 -26.12
CA LYS A 5 55.57 4.93 -26.63
C LYS A 5 54.31 4.16 -26.24
N LEU A 6 53.77 3.42 -27.21
CA LEU A 6 52.56 2.60 -27.12
C LEU A 6 52.70 1.45 -26.12
N LEU A 7 51.59 1.10 -25.45
CA LEU A 7 51.26 -0.31 -25.24
C LEU A 7 49.74 -0.53 -25.33
N THR A 8 49.34 -1.47 -26.17
CA THR A 8 47.95 -1.81 -26.47
C THR A 8 47.27 -2.46 -25.26
N VAL A 9 46.18 -1.87 -24.75
CA VAL A 9 45.31 -2.52 -23.77
C VAL A 9 44.18 -3.23 -24.50
N LEU A 10 44.18 -4.57 -24.43
CA LEU A 10 43.08 -5.40 -24.90
C LEU A 10 41.95 -5.35 -23.85
N LEU A 11 40.77 -4.87 -24.25
CA LEU A 11 39.59 -4.89 -23.37
C LEU A 11 39.10 -6.33 -23.17
N LEU A 12 39.26 -6.85 -21.96
CA LEU A 12 38.50 -7.98 -21.43
C LEU A 12 37.65 -7.46 -20.26
N ALA A 13 36.36 -7.29 -20.53
CA ALA A 13 35.39 -6.90 -19.51
C ALA A 13 35.14 -8.07 -18.56
N GLY A 14 35.76 -8.03 -17.38
CA GLY A 14 35.43 -8.90 -16.25
C GLY A 14 34.48 -8.20 -15.30
N SER A 15 33.18 -8.50 -15.38
CA SER A 15 32.19 -8.04 -14.42
C SER A 15 32.39 -8.72 -13.06
N VAL A 16 33.01 -8.02 -12.11
CA VAL A 16 33.10 -8.50 -10.72
C VAL A 16 31.75 -8.27 -10.04
N ALA A 17 30.85 -9.24 -10.18
CA ALA A 17 29.67 -9.34 -9.34
C ALA A 17 30.13 -9.66 -7.90
N GLY A 18 30.18 -8.62 -7.05
CA GLY A 18 30.53 -8.75 -5.64
C GLY A 18 29.43 -9.44 -4.84
N SER A 19 29.39 -10.77 -4.87
CA SER A 19 28.54 -11.59 -4.00
C SER A 19 29.00 -11.48 -2.54
N LEU A 20 28.51 -10.46 -1.85
CA LEU A 20 28.67 -10.31 -0.40
C LEU A 20 27.86 -11.41 0.30
N ASN A 21 28.54 -12.50 0.65
CA ASN A 21 27.97 -13.63 1.37
C ASN A 21 27.29 -13.17 2.67
N TYR A 22 25.96 -13.15 2.69
CA TYR A 22 25.21 -13.07 3.93
C TYR A 22 25.46 -14.35 4.73
N ARG A 23 26.28 -14.23 5.78
CA ARG A 23 26.62 -15.36 6.63
C ARG A 23 25.42 -15.67 7.51
N GLN A 24 24.64 -16.69 7.14
CA GLN A 24 23.49 -17.13 7.93
C GLN A 24 23.87 -17.24 9.42
N PRO A 25 23.06 -16.69 10.35
CA PRO A 25 23.30 -16.87 11.78
C PRO A 25 23.34 -18.38 12.07
N GLY A 26 24.38 -18.80 12.80
CA GLY A 26 24.75 -20.21 12.90
C GLY A 26 23.62 -21.07 13.45
N ARG A 27 23.56 -22.34 13.00
CA ARG A 27 22.62 -23.36 13.51
C ARG A 27 22.84 -23.62 15.00
N GLY A 28 22.22 -22.81 15.84
CA GLY A 28 22.12 -23.02 17.29
C GLY A 28 21.20 -24.21 17.58
N ALA A 29 21.78 -25.32 18.03
CA ALA A 29 21.01 -26.47 18.47
C ALA A 29 20.55 -26.31 19.92
N ASN A 30 19.37 -25.72 20.15
CA ASN A 30 18.42 -26.13 21.21
C ASN A 30 17.19 -25.20 21.31
N SER A 31 15.99 -25.79 21.26
CA SER A 31 14.83 -25.42 22.07
C SER A 31 13.70 -26.41 21.79
N SER A 32 13.41 -27.31 22.73
CA SER A 32 12.34 -28.31 22.62
C SER A 32 11.19 -28.03 23.58
N THR A 33 10.85 -26.75 23.79
CA THR A 33 9.88 -26.34 24.82
C THR A 33 8.88 -25.23 24.43
N VAL A 34 9.11 -24.46 23.36
CA VAL A 34 8.25 -23.29 23.05
C VAL A 34 7.02 -23.64 22.18
N HIS A 35 7.11 -24.64 21.31
CA HIS A 35 6.03 -25.00 20.36
C HIS A 35 5.30 -26.28 20.76
N THR A 36 4.83 -26.37 22.01
CA THR A 36 4.11 -27.55 22.51
C THR A 36 2.85 -27.81 21.66
N GLY A 37 2.68 -29.05 21.19
CA GLY A 37 1.57 -29.44 20.30
C GLY A 37 1.76 -29.12 18.82
N GLN A 38 2.79 -28.34 18.45
CA GLN A 38 3.12 -28.00 17.07
C GLN A 38 4.39 -28.74 16.62
N LYS A 39 4.42 -29.19 15.37
CA LYS A 39 5.52 -29.98 14.81
C LYS A 39 6.02 -29.37 13.51
N PHE A 40 7.27 -28.89 13.57
CA PHE A 40 8.07 -28.40 12.46
C PHE A 40 9.31 -29.29 12.30
N THR A 41 9.75 -29.50 11.06
CA THR A 41 10.89 -30.37 10.68
C THR A 41 10.76 -31.84 11.09
N PHE A 42 11.02 -32.75 10.15
CA PHE A 42 10.69 -34.17 10.28
C PHE A 42 11.89 -35.12 10.08
N ARG A 43 13.11 -34.56 10.12
CA ARG A 43 14.36 -35.31 9.86
C ARG A 43 14.64 -36.41 10.90
N LYS A 44 14.18 -36.26 12.15
CA LYS A 44 14.35 -37.27 13.21
C LYS A 44 13.38 -38.44 13.06
N GLU A 45 12.29 -38.22 12.34
CA GLU A 45 11.19 -39.16 12.13
C GLU A 45 11.35 -39.98 10.82
N GLY A 46 12.42 -39.76 10.06
CA GLY A 46 12.62 -40.34 8.73
C GLY A 46 11.90 -39.58 7.60
N GLY A 47 11.63 -38.29 7.82
CA GLY A 47 10.90 -37.41 6.90
C GLY A 47 9.42 -37.28 7.24
N ALA A 48 8.79 -36.22 6.74
CA ALA A 48 7.39 -35.90 6.97
C ALA A 48 6.46 -37.01 6.46
N ALA A 49 6.85 -37.67 5.37
CA ALA A 49 6.13 -38.84 4.86
C ALA A 49 6.10 -40.01 5.87
N ALA A 50 7.17 -40.21 6.65
CA ALA A 50 7.23 -41.25 7.69
C ALA A 50 6.43 -40.84 8.93
N PHE A 51 6.54 -39.58 9.36
CA PHE A 51 5.72 -39.03 10.44
C PHE A 51 4.22 -39.08 10.13
N ILE A 52 3.80 -38.68 8.93
CA ILE A 52 2.39 -38.68 8.52
C ILE A 52 1.80 -40.10 8.51
N ARG A 53 2.59 -41.14 8.16
CA ARG A 53 2.14 -42.54 8.25
C ARG A 53 1.87 -43.02 9.69
N GLN A 54 2.42 -42.33 10.70
CA GLN A 54 2.18 -42.62 12.12
C GLN A 54 0.96 -41.85 12.67
N LEU A 55 0.46 -40.83 11.96
CA LEU A 55 -0.76 -40.13 12.33
C LEU A 55 -1.99 -40.99 12.04
N GLN A 56 -2.98 -40.95 12.94
CA GLN A 56 -4.30 -41.53 12.67
C GLN A 56 -4.89 -40.91 11.39
N PRO A 57 -5.42 -41.71 10.43
CA PRO A 57 -5.95 -41.18 9.17
C PRO A 57 -7.01 -40.09 9.34
N ALA A 58 -7.90 -40.25 10.33
CA ALA A 58 -8.90 -39.24 10.68
C ALA A 58 -8.28 -37.91 11.16
N LYS A 59 -7.13 -37.94 11.85
CA LYS A 59 -6.41 -36.74 12.29
C LYS A 59 -5.78 -36.01 11.11
N LEU A 60 -5.10 -36.74 10.23
CA LEU A 60 -4.57 -36.17 8.98
C LEU A 60 -5.69 -35.55 8.13
N GLN A 61 -6.84 -36.20 8.01
CA GLN A 61 -7.97 -35.66 7.25
C GLN A 61 -8.53 -34.39 7.89
N ARG A 62 -8.60 -34.29 9.23
CA ARG A 62 -8.98 -33.03 9.90
C ARG A 62 -7.98 -31.91 9.62
N ILE A 63 -6.67 -32.18 9.71
CA ILE A 63 -5.62 -31.20 9.37
C ILE A 63 -5.81 -30.65 7.96
N LYS A 64 -5.94 -31.55 6.97
CA LYS A 64 -6.17 -31.16 5.57
C LYS A 64 -7.46 -30.35 5.41
N ASN A 65 -8.56 -30.79 6.01
CA ASN A 65 -9.86 -30.12 5.87
C ASN A 65 -9.87 -28.73 6.52
N ARG A 66 -9.36 -28.59 7.75
CA ARG A 66 -9.39 -27.31 8.49
C ARG A 66 -8.50 -26.26 7.85
N SER A 67 -7.33 -26.64 7.34
CA SER A 67 -6.45 -25.77 6.55
C SER A 67 -6.73 -25.80 5.04
N ARG A 68 -7.90 -26.33 4.63
CA ARG A 68 -8.38 -26.35 3.22
C ARG A 68 -7.35 -26.85 2.20
N PHE A 69 -6.47 -27.75 2.62
CA PHE A 69 -5.38 -28.27 1.80
C PHE A 69 -5.89 -29.34 0.84
N THR A 70 -6.03 -28.95 -0.44
CA THR A 70 -6.58 -29.78 -1.52
C THR A 70 -5.57 -30.80 -2.09
N GLY A 71 -4.28 -30.66 -1.79
CA GLY A 71 -3.22 -31.51 -2.33
C GLY A 71 -3.24 -32.97 -1.83
N THR A 72 -2.45 -33.82 -2.48
CA THR A 72 -2.24 -35.22 -2.05
C THR A 72 -1.45 -35.28 -0.75
N THR A 73 -1.57 -36.38 -0.01
CA THR A 73 -0.76 -36.62 1.21
C THR A 73 0.75 -36.63 0.90
N ALA A 74 1.14 -37.11 -0.29
CA ALA A 74 2.52 -37.06 -0.75
C ALA A 74 3.01 -35.61 -1.01
N ARG A 75 2.18 -34.73 -1.60
CA ARG A 75 2.52 -33.30 -1.76
C ARG A 75 2.61 -32.61 -0.40
N LEU A 76 1.73 -32.92 0.55
CA LEU A 76 1.82 -32.36 1.91
C LEU A 76 3.13 -32.77 2.60
N ALA A 77 3.49 -34.05 2.52
CA ALA A 77 4.77 -34.53 3.05
C ALA A 77 5.97 -33.82 2.39
N ALA A 78 5.97 -33.70 1.06
CA ALA A 78 7.04 -33.02 0.33
C ALA A 78 7.18 -31.54 0.73
N LEU A 79 6.06 -30.82 0.92
CA LEU A 79 6.07 -29.45 1.41
C LEU A 79 6.65 -29.34 2.83
N LEU A 80 6.24 -30.24 3.75
CA LEU A 80 6.71 -30.27 5.14
C LEU A 80 8.18 -30.70 5.31
N ASP A 81 8.74 -31.44 4.35
CA ASP A 81 10.18 -31.79 4.32
C ASP A 81 11.04 -30.69 3.64
N ARG A 82 10.48 -30.02 2.62
CA ARG A 82 11.09 -28.87 1.92
C ARG A 82 11.21 -27.66 2.84
N ASP A 83 10.10 -27.34 3.50
CA ASP A 83 9.90 -26.07 4.18
C ASP A 83 10.05 -26.25 5.70
N PRO A 84 11.08 -25.65 6.33
CA PRO A 84 11.31 -25.79 7.76
C PRO A 84 10.34 -24.96 8.60
N ASP A 85 9.60 -24.03 7.99
CA ASP A 85 8.69 -23.11 8.67
C ASP A 85 7.20 -23.43 8.43
N LEU A 86 6.87 -24.27 7.44
CA LEU A 86 5.59 -24.98 7.41
C LEU A 86 5.53 -26.07 8.49
N GLY A 87 4.48 -26.06 9.31
CA GLY A 87 4.29 -27.02 10.39
C GLY A 87 2.89 -27.62 10.47
N LEU A 88 2.77 -28.64 11.32
CA LEU A 88 1.52 -29.26 11.74
C LEU A 88 1.19 -28.83 13.18
N ASP A 89 0.09 -28.11 13.38
CA ASP A 89 -0.51 -27.99 14.70
C ASP A 89 -1.36 -29.24 15.00
N LEU A 90 -0.83 -30.08 15.88
CA LEU A 90 -1.45 -31.33 16.29
C LEU A 90 -2.48 -31.12 17.42
N THR A 91 -2.51 -29.97 18.09
CA THR A 91 -3.53 -29.60 19.09
C THR A 91 -4.80 -29.11 18.42
N ASN A 92 -4.65 -28.33 17.35
CA ASN A 92 -5.73 -27.67 16.63
C ASN A 92 -6.14 -28.37 15.32
N ASP A 93 -5.44 -29.45 14.94
CA ASP A 93 -5.52 -30.12 13.65
C ASP A 93 -5.46 -29.10 12.48
N ALA A 94 -4.34 -28.39 12.32
CA ALA A 94 -4.16 -27.38 11.26
C ALA A 94 -2.71 -27.32 10.75
N LEU A 95 -2.53 -26.64 9.62
CA LEU A 95 -1.24 -26.19 9.07
C LEU A 95 -1.02 -24.72 9.45
N LEU A 96 0.23 -24.40 9.80
CA LEU A 96 0.66 -23.03 10.09
C LEU A 96 2.07 -22.78 9.57
N PHE A 97 2.37 -21.51 9.36
CA PHE A 97 3.70 -21.00 9.10
C PHE A 97 4.22 -20.24 10.32
N ARG A 98 5.52 -20.41 10.61
CA ARG A 98 6.19 -19.78 11.75
C ARG A 98 7.24 -18.72 11.37
N CYS A 99 7.35 -18.45 10.07
CA CYS A 99 8.22 -17.51 9.38
C CYS A 99 9.50 -17.09 10.14
N ALA A 100 10.32 -18.08 10.49
CA ALA A 100 11.52 -17.87 11.30
C ALA A 100 12.62 -17.15 10.50
N THR A 101 12.65 -17.39 9.19
CA THR A 101 13.60 -16.77 8.25
C THR A 101 13.26 -15.30 7.95
N LEU A 102 12.02 -14.86 8.25
CA LEU A 102 11.63 -13.45 8.21
C LEU A 102 12.16 -12.65 9.42
N ALA A 103 12.62 -13.29 10.50
CA ALA A 103 13.29 -12.57 11.58
C ALA A 103 14.67 -12.05 11.11
N ALA A 104 14.80 -10.74 10.94
CA ALA A 104 15.99 -10.08 10.42
C ALA A 104 16.48 -9.00 11.39
N THR A 105 17.55 -9.29 12.13
CA THR A 105 18.22 -8.31 12.99
C THR A 105 19.26 -7.52 12.20
N VAL A 106 19.21 -6.20 12.34
CA VAL A 106 20.30 -5.28 11.98
C VAL A 106 20.86 -4.66 13.25
N SER A 107 22.11 -4.19 13.23
CA SER A 107 22.75 -3.60 14.42
C SER A 107 22.18 -2.22 14.74
N GLU A 108 21.71 -2.02 15.97
CA GLU A 108 21.24 -0.73 16.49
C GLU A 108 22.38 0.30 16.55
N ALA A 109 22.35 1.26 15.63
CA ALA A 109 23.08 2.52 15.72
C ALA A 109 22.28 3.60 14.97
N GLU A 110 21.33 4.19 15.71
CA GLU A 110 20.59 5.43 15.40
C GLU A 110 20.01 5.58 13.97
N VAL A 111 18.73 5.19 13.82
CA VAL A 111 17.93 5.54 12.63
C VAL A 111 17.37 6.94 12.79
N THR A 112 17.89 7.89 12.02
CA THR A 112 17.30 9.23 11.90
C THR A 112 16.15 9.20 10.90
N ALA A 113 14.93 9.46 11.38
CA ALA A 113 13.75 9.59 10.54
C ALA A 113 13.76 10.92 9.77
N ALA A 114 13.57 10.87 8.45
CA ALA A 114 13.39 12.06 7.63
C ALA A 114 11.89 12.38 7.48
N GLN A 115 11.47 13.55 7.97
CA GLN A 115 10.07 14.00 7.91
C GLN A 115 9.70 14.57 6.53
N PHE A 116 8.60 14.13 5.92
CA PHE A 116 7.84 14.87 4.90
C PHE A 116 6.34 14.51 5.00
N GLY A 117 5.42 15.39 4.57
CA GLY A 117 3.99 15.22 4.89
C GLY A 117 2.97 15.74 3.86
N SER A 118 1.84 15.03 3.83
CA SER A 118 0.47 15.34 3.39
C SER A 118 0.17 15.88 1.98
N ASN A 119 -0.42 14.99 1.15
CA ASN A 119 -1.86 15.00 0.74
C ASN A 119 -2.12 14.63 -0.75
N GLN A 120 -3.25 13.96 -1.01
CA GLN A 120 -3.51 12.98 -2.10
C GLN A 120 -3.20 13.37 -3.58
N SER A 121 -2.33 12.53 -4.16
CA SER A 121 -2.00 12.11 -5.54
C SER A 121 -1.19 10.80 -5.32
N VAL A 122 -0.86 10.03 -6.36
CA VAL A 122 0.20 9.00 -6.22
C VAL A 122 1.58 9.63 -5.93
N THR A 123 1.79 10.89 -6.35
CA THR A 123 2.93 11.74 -5.96
C THR A 123 2.80 12.38 -4.58
N ALA A 124 1.73 12.08 -3.83
CA ALA A 124 1.57 12.67 -2.51
C ALA A 124 2.62 12.17 -1.54
N PRO A 125 3.26 13.07 -0.75
CA PRO A 125 3.90 12.66 0.48
C PRO A 125 2.91 11.90 1.38
N ASP A 126 3.43 11.16 2.35
CA ASP A 126 2.63 10.28 3.18
C ASP A 126 1.50 11.05 3.88
N LEU A 127 0.36 10.37 4.05
CA LEU A 127 -0.82 10.97 4.68
C LEU A 127 -0.42 11.54 6.04
N ASP A 128 -1.14 12.57 6.48
CA ASP A 128 -0.94 13.10 7.81
C ASP A 128 -0.98 11.94 8.82
N ALA A 129 0.03 11.88 9.68
CA ALA A 129 0.19 10.90 10.73
C ALA A 129 -1.06 10.83 11.64
N ALA A 130 -1.81 11.92 11.75
CA ALA A 130 -3.12 11.97 12.40
C ALA A 130 -4.15 10.95 11.84
N PHE A 131 -3.99 10.49 10.60
CA PHE A 131 -4.86 9.47 9.99
C PHE A 131 -4.48 8.03 10.33
N ALA A 132 -3.37 7.76 11.04
CA ALA A 132 -2.81 6.40 11.22
C ALA A 132 -3.84 5.32 11.63
N PHE A 133 -4.83 5.65 12.47
CA PHE A 133 -5.89 4.73 12.94
C PHE A 133 -7.25 4.91 12.24
N ASN A 134 -7.28 5.64 11.13
CA ASN A 134 -8.47 5.93 10.32
C ASN A 134 -8.17 5.78 8.82
N LEU A 135 -7.35 4.79 8.44
CA LEU A 135 -7.00 4.50 7.05
C LEU A 135 -7.90 3.40 6.49
N SER A 136 -8.34 3.55 5.25
CA SER A 136 -9.15 2.57 4.53
C SER A 136 -8.93 2.73 3.02
N SER A 137 -8.61 1.63 2.34
CA SER A 137 -8.21 1.64 0.92
C SER A 137 -9.40 1.44 -0.02
N ARG A 138 -10.51 0.89 0.51
CA ARG A 138 -11.81 0.70 -0.16
C ARG A 138 -12.92 0.59 0.91
N PRO A 139 -13.38 1.69 1.53
CA PRO A 139 -14.31 1.64 2.68
C PRO A 139 -15.58 0.79 2.44
N THR A 140 -16.07 0.80 1.20
CA THR A 140 -17.26 0.07 0.74
C THR A 140 -17.06 -1.43 0.53
N ALA A 141 -15.82 -1.95 0.54
CA ALA A 141 -15.59 -3.38 0.39
C ALA A 141 -16.12 -4.13 1.61
N VAL A 142 -16.87 -5.20 1.35
CA VAL A 142 -17.43 -6.06 2.41
C VAL A 142 -16.31 -6.77 3.19
N ARG A 143 -15.24 -7.17 2.49
CA ARG A 143 -14.10 -7.90 3.05
C ARG A 143 -13.02 -6.95 3.57
N LYS A 144 -12.48 -7.23 4.75
CA LYS A 144 -11.47 -6.38 5.40
C LYS A 144 -10.13 -7.12 5.63
N LEU A 145 -9.02 -6.42 5.44
CA LEU A 145 -7.70 -6.79 5.93
C LEU A 145 -7.32 -5.75 6.98
N ILE A 146 -7.41 -6.15 8.25
CA ILE A 146 -7.30 -5.23 9.40
C ILE A 146 -5.86 -5.25 9.90
N LEU A 147 -5.16 -4.12 9.74
CA LEU A 147 -3.79 -3.90 10.21
C LEU A 147 -3.86 -3.26 11.59
N ASP A 148 -3.65 -4.06 12.63
CA ASP A 148 -3.83 -3.64 14.01
C ASP A 148 -2.49 -3.41 14.70
N PHE A 149 -2.16 -2.14 14.87
CA PHE A 149 -0.97 -1.65 15.59
C PHE A 149 -1.25 -1.33 17.07
N THR A 150 -2.50 -1.48 17.53
CA THR A 150 -2.92 -1.12 18.90
C THR A 150 -2.69 -2.24 19.91
N GLY A 151 -2.40 -3.46 19.42
CA GLY A 151 -2.14 -4.61 20.27
C GLY A 151 -3.38 -5.09 21.03
N GLY A 152 -3.18 -5.66 22.21
CA GLY A 152 -4.22 -6.21 23.08
C GLY A 152 -4.02 -7.69 23.42
N VAL A 153 -5.00 -8.27 24.10
CA VAL A 153 -4.96 -9.67 24.59
C VAL A 153 -5.71 -10.57 23.61
N VAL A 154 -5.08 -11.65 23.16
CA VAL A 154 -5.72 -12.67 22.32
C VAL A 154 -6.30 -13.75 23.21
N THR A 155 -7.61 -14.04 23.05
CA THR A 155 -8.34 -15.06 23.82
C THR A 155 -9.29 -15.85 22.94
N GLY A 156 -9.61 -17.09 23.32
CA GLY A 156 -10.60 -17.94 22.62
C GLY A 156 -10.14 -18.55 21.28
N THR A 157 -8.88 -18.35 20.88
CA THR A 157 -8.35 -18.78 19.57
C THR A 157 -7.60 -20.12 19.64
N ALA A 158 -7.22 -20.66 18.47
CA ALA A 158 -6.33 -21.80 18.32
C ALA A 158 -4.97 -21.56 18.98
N TRP A 159 -4.46 -20.34 18.91
CA TRP A 159 -3.21 -19.94 19.57
C TRP A 159 -3.27 -20.18 21.07
N ASN A 160 -4.41 -19.85 21.72
CA ASN A 160 -4.58 -19.99 23.17
C ASN A 160 -4.51 -21.43 23.70
N LYS A 161 -4.62 -22.45 22.84
CA LYS A 161 -4.46 -23.85 23.29
C LYS A 161 -3.01 -24.27 23.50
N ASN A 162 -2.07 -23.64 22.79
CA ASN A 162 -0.64 -23.89 22.94
C ASN A 162 0.04 -22.78 23.76
N TYR A 163 -0.51 -21.56 23.73
CA TYR A 163 0.01 -20.35 24.34
C TYR A 163 -1.09 -19.68 25.19
N PRO A 164 -1.27 -20.07 26.47
CA PRO A 164 -2.47 -19.68 27.24
C PRO A 164 -2.60 -18.15 27.43
N ASN A 165 -1.47 -17.44 27.55
CA ASN A 165 -1.41 -16.00 27.76
C ASN A 165 -0.70 -15.34 26.57
N ILE A 166 -1.45 -14.68 25.68
CA ILE A 166 -0.89 -13.87 24.58
C ILE A 166 -1.36 -12.43 24.77
N THR A 167 -0.41 -11.55 25.02
CA THR A 167 -0.61 -10.10 24.98
C THR A 167 0.34 -9.55 23.92
N ILE A 168 -0.20 -8.85 22.93
CA ILE A 168 0.57 -8.11 21.95
C ILE A 168 0.63 -6.66 22.44
N PRO A 169 1.82 -6.08 22.69
CA PRO A 169 1.91 -4.65 22.96
C PRO A 169 1.58 -3.86 21.68
N PRO A 170 1.12 -2.59 21.80
CA PRO A 170 1.12 -1.66 20.69
C PRO A 170 2.47 -1.64 19.93
N TYR A 171 2.42 -1.28 18.65
CA TYR A 171 3.63 -0.99 17.89
C TYR A 171 4.37 0.21 18.49
N SER A 172 5.67 0.06 18.73
CA SER A 172 6.51 1.08 19.35
C SER A 172 7.95 0.97 18.85
N LYS A 173 8.58 2.12 18.65
CA LYS A 173 9.99 2.29 18.25
C LYS A 173 10.88 2.77 19.39
N ASP A 174 10.31 3.53 20.32
CA ASP A 174 11.00 4.10 21.48
C ASP A 174 10.79 3.30 22.79
N GLY A 175 9.90 2.31 22.77
CA GLY A 175 9.55 1.47 23.91
C GLY A 175 8.36 1.99 24.73
N ASP A 176 7.84 3.19 24.47
CA ASP A 176 6.56 3.61 25.02
C ASP A 176 5.43 2.86 24.31
N THR A 177 4.55 2.25 25.11
CA THR A 177 3.36 1.52 24.66
C THR A 177 2.08 2.14 25.21
N SER A 178 2.17 3.33 25.81
CA SER A 178 1.04 4.13 26.28
C SER A 178 0.62 5.22 25.29
N THR A 179 1.52 5.65 24.41
CA THR A 179 1.28 6.62 23.33
C THR A 179 1.92 6.13 22.03
N PHE A 180 1.67 6.85 20.93
CA PHE A 180 2.36 6.64 19.65
C PHE A 180 3.14 7.90 19.29
N SER A 181 4.44 7.75 19.02
CA SER A 181 5.30 8.83 18.55
C SER A 181 4.93 9.24 17.11
N GLN A 182 5.26 10.48 16.74
CA GLN A 182 5.08 10.97 15.37
C GLN A 182 5.74 10.04 14.33
N SER A 183 6.85 9.38 14.69
CA SER A 183 7.58 8.47 13.82
C SER A 183 6.88 7.12 13.63
N GLU A 184 6.19 6.61 14.65
CA GLU A 184 5.35 5.40 14.55
C GLU A 184 4.10 5.66 13.74
N LEU A 185 3.44 6.80 13.97
CA LEU A 185 2.25 7.20 13.19
C LEU A 185 2.58 7.34 11.70
N GLN A 186 3.77 7.86 11.36
CA GLN A 186 4.29 7.91 9.99
C GLN A 186 4.57 6.51 9.42
N ASP A 187 5.21 5.62 10.18
CA ASP A 187 5.46 4.25 9.75
C ASP A 187 4.15 3.45 9.55
N ILE A 188 3.13 3.64 10.40
CA ILE A 188 1.79 3.04 10.24
C ILE A 188 1.17 3.45 8.89
N VAL A 189 1.23 4.75 8.54
CA VAL A 189 0.76 5.24 7.24
C VAL A 189 1.56 4.64 6.08
N ALA A 190 2.89 4.55 6.20
CA ALA A 190 3.76 3.99 5.17
C ALA A 190 3.51 2.49 4.95
N ILE A 191 3.35 1.72 6.03
CA ILE A 191 3.03 0.29 6.02
C ILE A 191 1.65 0.08 5.39
N TRP A 192 0.62 0.80 5.85
CA TRP A 192 -0.72 0.70 5.28
C TRP A 192 -0.74 1.04 3.78
N ARG A 193 0.03 2.05 3.33
CA ARG A 193 0.14 2.40 1.90
C ARG A 193 0.71 1.25 1.07
N ALA A 194 1.79 0.61 1.52
CA ALA A 194 2.41 -0.51 0.81
C ALA A 194 1.48 -1.75 0.76
N VAL A 195 0.95 -2.19 1.90
CA VAL A 195 0.00 -3.34 1.94
C VAL A 195 -1.26 -3.03 1.13
N SER A 196 -1.72 -1.78 1.07
CA SER A 196 -2.85 -1.38 0.23
C SER A 196 -2.58 -1.45 -1.27
N GLU A 197 -1.32 -1.34 -1.69
CA GLU A 197 -0.91 -1.57 -3.09
C GLU A 197 -0.83 -3.07 -3.37
N ASP A 198 -0.24 -3.89 -2.49
CA ASP A 198 -0.16 -5.36 -2.63
C ASP A 198 -1.53 -6.01 -2.90
N PHE A 199 -2.57 -5.53 -2.22
CA PHE A 199 -3.93 -6.04 -2.35
C PHE A 199 -4.84 -5.21 -3.28
N LEU A 200 -4.30 -4.25 -4.06
CA LEU A 200 -5.16 -3.32 -4.84
C LEU A 200 -6.06 -4.02 -5.86
N ALA A 201 -5.65 -5.18 -6.37
CA ALA A 201 -6.34 -5.92 -7.42
C ALA A 201 -7.64 -6.60 -6.94
N TYR A 202 -7.92 -6.58 -5.64
CA TYR A 202 -9.07 -7.24 -5.04
C TYR A 202 -10.16 -6.27 -4.56
N ASP A 203 -11.40 -6.77 -4.52
CA ASP A 203 -12.51 -6.16 -3.79
C ASP A 203 -12.36 -6.45 -2.29
N VAL A 204 -11.38 -5.77 -1.69
CA VAL A 204 -11.02 -5.83 -0.29
C VAL A 204 -10.64 -4.44 0.20
N ASP A 205 -10.84 -4.20 1.49
CA ASP A 205 -10.43 -2.98 2.18
C ASP A 205 -9.26 -3.30 3.13
N VAL A 206 -8.08 -2.84 2.78
CA VAL A 206 -6.94 -2.78 3.72
C VAL A 206 -7.16 -1.57 4.61
N THR A 207 -7.23 -1.78 5.92
CA THR A 207 -7.64 -0.74 6.87
C THR A 207 -6.92 -0.84 8.20
N THR A 208 -6.69 0.30 8.84
CA THR A 208 -6.23 0.38 10.25
C THR A 208 -7.39 0.61 11.23
N ILE A 209 -8.63 0.70 10.73
CA ILE A 209 -9.83 0.87 11.54
C ILE A 209 -10.19 -0.49 12.14
N ILE A 210 -10.12 -0.60 13.45
CA ILE A 210 -10.56 -1.79 14.19
C ILE A 210 -12.09 -1.73 14.32
N PRO A 211 -12.85 -2.72 13.82
CA PRO A 211 -14.29 -2.79 14.00
C PRO A 211 -14.65 -2.90 15.50
N PRO A 212 -15.80 -2.35 15.93
CA PRO A 212 -16.34 -2.62 17.26
C PRO A 212 -16.47 -4.13 17.52
N ALA A 213 -16.19 -4.56 18.75
CA ALA A 213 -16.07 -5.98 19.09
C ALA A 213 -17.36 -6.81 18.92
N ASP A 214 -18.51 -6.14 18.86
CA ASP A 214 -19.84 -6.67 18.61
C ASP A 214 -20.21 -6.74 17.11
N VAL A 215 -19.42 -6.11 16.23
CA VAL A 215 -19.65 -6.08 14.78
C VAL A 215 -18.83 -7.17 14.09
N TRP A 216 -19.51 -8.23 13.63
CA TRP A 216 -18.88 -9.22 12.77
C TRP A 216 -18.60 -8.64 11.38
N VAL A 217 -17.34 -8.77 10.92
CA VAL A 217 -16.93 -8.48 9.54
C VAL A 217 -16.17 -9.68 8.95
N PRO A 218 -16.31 -9.97 7.65
CA PRO A 218 -15.54 -11.01 7.00
C PRO A 218 -14.11 -10.53 6.76
N ALA A 219 -13.22 -10.81 7.71
CA ALA A 219 -11.88 -10.23 7.74
C ALA A 219 -10.75 -11.24 7.99
N GLN A 220 -9.53 -10.76 7.79
CA GLN A 220 -8.33 -11.23 8.49
C GLN A 220 -7.76 -10.06 9.30
N ARG A 221 -7.56 -10.26 10.61
CA ARG A 221 -6.79 -9.35 11.47
C ARG A 221 -5.32 -9.77 11.49
N VAL A 222 -4.43 -8.80 11.35
CA VAL A 222 -2.99 -8.95 11.60
C VAL A 222 -2.66 -8.06 12.80
N MET A 223 -2.19 -8.65 13.89
CA MET A 223 -1.70 -7.88 15.04
C MET A 223 -0.20 -7.62 14.86
N ILE A 224 0.17 -6.34 14.81
CA ILE A 224 1.51 -5.87 14.46
C ILE A 224 2.10 -5.18 15.71
N GLY A 225 2.94 -5.89 16.46
CA GLY A 225 3.48 -5.36 17.71
C GLY A 225 4.43 -6.30 18.45
N GLY A 226 5.34 -5.71 19.22
CA GLY A 226 6.30 -6.42 20.05
C GLY A 226 7.35 -7.24 19.28
N ASP A 227 7.99 -8.16 19.99
CA ASP A 227 9.12 -8.97 19.52
C ASP A 227 8.78 -10.46 19.35
N GLY A 228 7.52 -10.86 19.51
CA GLY A 228 7.12 -12.27 19.44
C GLY A 228 7.69 -13.17 20.55
N SER A 229 8.16 -12.61 21.68
CA SER A 229 8.72 -13.35 22.83
C SER A 229 7.84 -14.50 23.35
N TRP A 230 6.51 -14.39 23.24
CA TRP A 230 5.57 -15.45 23.60
C TRP A 230 5.62 -16.66 22.64
N TYR A 231 6.09 -16.46 21.40
CA TYR A 231 6.16 -17.48 20.35
C TYR A 231 7.58 -17.98 20.08
N GLY A 232 8.60 -17.11 20.19
CA GLY A 232 9.99 -17.43 19.88
C GLY A 232 10.55 -16.59 18.72
N ASN A 233 11.43 -17.17 17.92
CA ASN A 233 12.11 -16.45 16.84
C ASN A 233 11.33 -16.53 15.51
N ALA A 234 10.55 -15.49 15.21
CA ALA A 234 9.74 -15.36 13.99
C ALA A 234 9.68 -13.89 13.53
N GLY A 235 9.59 -13.62 12.23
CA GLY A 235 9.23 -12.28 11.72
C GLY A 235 7.72 -12.02 11.80
N GLY A 236 6.95 -13.08 11.55
CA GLY A 236 5.50 -13.17 11.73
C GLY A 236 5.07 -14.64 11.85
N VAL A 237 3.79 -14.88 12.12
CA VAL A 237 3.19 -16.22 12.11
C VAL A 237 1.74 -16.17 11.64
N SER A 238 1.31 -17.21 10.94
CA SER A 238 -0.08 -17.34 10.46
C SER A 238 -0.51 -18.80 10.30
N TYR A 239 -1.79 -19.06 10.53
CA TYR A 239 -2.41 -20.32 10.12
C TYR A 239 -2.76 -20.25 8.62
N LEU A 240 -2.39 -21.30 7.88
CA LEU A 240 -2.74 -21.41 6.47
C LEU A 240 -4.27 -21.44 6.31
N ASN A 241 -4.80 -20.59 5.43
CA ASN A 241 -6.23 -20.48 5.12
C ASN A 241 -7.12 -19.97 6.30
N ALA A 242 -6.62 -19.03 7.11
CA ALA A 242 -7.31 -18.45 8.27
C ALA A 242 -8.35 -17.34 7.98
N PHE A 243 -8.41 -16.78 6.77
CA PHE A 243 -9.34 -15.69 6.43
C PHE A 243 -10.81 -16.07 6.74
N GLN A 244 -11.55 -15.15 7.37
CA GLN A 244 -12.92 -15.38 7.92
C GLN A 244 -13.05 -16.45 9.02
N ASN A 245 -11.96 -17.09 9.48
CA ASN A 245 -12.00 -18.08 10.55
C ASN A 245 -11.52 -17.49 11.89
N ALA A 246 -12.45 -16.96 12.67
CA ALA A 246 -12.16 -16.36 13.99
C ALA A 246 -11.39 -17.27 14.96
N PHE A 247 -11.48 -18.60 14.80
CA PHE A 247 -10.73 -19.53 15.63
C PHE A 247 -9.24 -19.61 15.26
N TYR A 248 -8.87 -19.41 13.98
CA TYR A 248 -7.47 -19.42 13.52
C TYR A 248 -6.86 -18.01 13.34
N GLN A 249 -7.61 -16.97 13.70
CA GLN A 249 -7.12 -15.60 13.74
C GLN A 249 -6.51 -15.26 15.12
N PRO A 250 -5.71 -14.17 15.21
CA PRO A 250 -5.20 -13.35 14.11
C PRO A 250 -3.96 -13.99 13.45
N SER A 251 -3.44 -13.36 12.39
CA SER A 251 -2.00 -13.46 12.05
C SER A 251 -1.23 -12.52 12.98
N PHE A 252 0.07 -12.75 13.18
CA PHE A 252 0.92 -11.83 13.93
C PHE A 252 2.15 -11.42 13.12
N VAL A 253 2.58 -10.17 13.30
CA VAL A 253 3.86 -9.65 12.82
C VAL A 253 4.58 -9.04 14.01
N PHE A 254 5.90 -9.25 14.10
CA PHE A 254 6.70 -8.88 15.27
C PHE A 254 7.76 -7.83 14.91
N PRO A 255 7.40 -6.53 14.83
CA PRO A 255 8.31 -5.43 14.50
C PRO A 255 9.68 -5.45 15.21
N GLY A 256 9.74 -5.87 16.49
CA GLY A 256 10.99 -5.99 17.24
C GLY A 256 11.99 -7.02 16.69
N ARG A 257 11.57 -7.92 15.79
CA ARG A 257 12.44 -8.86 15.04
C ARG A 257 12.64 -8.46 13.57
N LEU A 258 12.12 -7.31 13.17
CA LEU A 258 12.11 -6.82 11.79
C LEU A 258 12.92 -5.52 11.69
N GLY A 259 14.23 -5.62 11.95
CA GLY A 259 15.16 -4.53 11.68
C GLY A 259 15.46 -3.52 12.79
N PRO A 260 15.23 -3.80 14.09
CA PRO A 260 13.89 -3.71 14.65
C PRO A 260 13.09 -2.49 14.14
N ASN A 261 11.78 -2.69 13.98
CA ASN A 261 10.80 -1.66 13.66
C ASN A 261 10.97 -0.96 12.30
N TYR A 262 11.55 -1.61 11.30
CA TYR A 262 11.65 -1.06 9.94
C TYR A 262 10.35 -1.23 9.16
N ALA A 263 9.73 -0.11 8.77
CA ALA A 263 8.48 -0.11 8.00
C ALA A 263 8.52 -1.05 6.78
N LYS A 264 9.60 -1.02 5.96
CA LYS A 264 9.77 -1.96 4.83
C LYS A 264 9.58 -3.40 5.27
N PHE A 265 10.26 -3.84 6.33
CA PHE A 265 10.22 -5.24 6.73
C PHE A 265 8.85 -5.60 7.35
N ILE A 266 8.23 -4.66 8.07
CA ILE A 266 6.90 -4.83 8.65
C ILE A 266 5.84 -4.98 7.57
N TRP A 267 5.84 -4.17 6.51
CA TRP A 267 4.82 -4.29 5.46
C TRP A 267 5.00 -5.54 4.61
N GLU A 268 6.25 -5.91 4.25
CA GLU A 268 6.53 -7.18 3.56
C GLU A 268 6.04 -8.38 4.40
N ALA A 269 6.39 -8.42 5.69
CA ALA A 269 5.90 -9.45 6.60
C ALA A 269 4.37 -9.42 6.76
N THR A 270 3.75 -8.25 6.79
CA THR A 270 2.29 -8.11 6.89
C THR A 270 1.59 -8.71 5.66
N SER A 271 2.05 -8.39 4.45
CA SER A 271 1.50 -8.96 3.22
C SER A 271 1.77 -10.46 3.10
N HIS A 272 2.93 -10.93 3.57
CA HIS A 272 3.29 -12.36 3.65
C HIS A 272 2.36 -13.16 4.58
N GLU A 273 2.13 -12.69 5.82
CA GLU A 273 1.25 -13.35 6.79
C GLU A 273 -0.24 -13.25 6.43
N ILE A 274 -0.63 -12.26 5.62
CA ILE A 274 -1.94 -12.22 4.97
C ILE A 274 -2.00 -13.25 3.83
N GLY A 275 -0.95 -13.36 3.02
CA GLY A 275 -0.81 -14.38 1.98
C GLY A 275 -1.06 -15.80 2.51
N HIS A 276 -0.41 -16.16 3.62
CA HIS A 276 -0.69 -17.44 4.31
C HIS A 276 -2.15 -17.58 4.76
N ALA A 277 -2.74 -16.54 5.37
CA ALA A 277 -4.15 -16.55 5.77
C ALA A 277 -5.11 -16.71 4.57
N LEU A 278 -4.67 -16.35 3.35
CA LEU A 278 -5.38 -16.46 2.09
C LEU A 278 -4.96 -17.68 1.23
N GLY A 279 -4.07 -18.55 1.72
CA GLY A 279 -3.75 -19.83 1.11
C GLY A 279 -2.38 -19.95 0.42
N LEU A 280 -1.54 -18.91 0.47
CA LEU A 280 -0.20 -18.94 -0.11
C LEU A 280 0.78 -19.75 0.76
N LEU A 281 1.74 -20.38 0.10
CA LEU A 281 2.89 -21.08 0.66
C LEU A 281 4.15 -20.24 0.39
N HIS A 282 5.29 -20.57 1.01
CA HIS A 282 6.54 -19.89 0.66
C HIS A 282 7.01 -20.20 -0.76
N ASP A 283 7.55 -19.15 -1.38
CA ASP A 283 8.24 -19.16 -2.67
C ASP A 283 9.72 -19.44 -2.44
N GLY A 284 10.10 -20.71 -2.61
CA GLY A 284 11.47 -21.19 -2.58
C GLY A 284 11.97 -21.57 -3.97
N PHE A 285 13.14 -22.19 -4.06
CA PHE A 285 13.63 -22.78 -5.31
C PHE A 285 14.19 -24.18 -5.12
N THR A 286 14.05 -24.99 -6.17
CA THR A 286 14.38 -26.41 -6.16
C THR A 286 15.86 -26.64 -5.82
N GLY A 287 16.11 -27.29 -4.68
CA GLY A 287 17.45 -27.54 -4.15
C GLY A 287 18.02 -26.40 -3.29
N GLY A 288 17.27 -25.32 -3.09
CA GLY A 288 17.63 -24.14 -2.30
C GLY A 288 16.93 -24.05 -0.93
N PRO A 289 17.02 -22.87 -0.27
CA PRO A 289 16.17 -22.51 0.86
C PRO A 289 14.68 -22.43 0.48
N ALA A 290 13.82 -22.51 1.49
CA ALA A 290 12.36 -22.35 1.35
C ALA A 290 11.91 -20.92 1.01
N TYR A 291 12.83 -19.94 1.10
CA TYR A 291 12.61 -18.54 0.74
C TYR A 291 13.58 -18.16 -0.38
N PHE A 292 13.04 -17.68 -1.49
CA PHE A 292 13.81 -17.06 -2.55
C PHE A 292 14.09 -15.59 -2.17
N GLU A 293 15.36 -15.20 -2.16
CA GLU A 293 15.82 -13.83 -1.86
C GLU A 293 15.66 -12.88 -3.07
N GLY A 294 15.05 -13.36 -4.16
CA GLY A 294 14.84 -12.60 -5.39
C GLY A 294 16.04 -12.56 -6.35
N GLN A 295 15.86 -11.81 -7.44
CA GLN A 295 16.82 -11.66 -8.54
C GLN A 295 16.70 -10.25 -9.14
N GLY A 296 17.82 -9.71 -9.63
CA GLY A 296 17.87 -8.30 -10.04
C GLY A 296 17.46 -7.37 -8.90
N ASP A 297 16.54 -6.45 -9.19
CA ASP A 297 15.85 -5.52 -8.29
C ASP A 297 14.59 -6.10 -7.62
N TRP A 298 14.19 -7.33 -7.96
CA TRP A 298 12.88 -7.94 -7.62
C TRP A 298 12.94 -9.13 -6.65
N ALA A 299 11.90 -9.32 -5.83
CA ALA A 299 11.61 -10.56 -5.10
C ALA A 299 10.09 -10.84 -5.01
N PRO A 300 9.69 -12.12 -4.87
CA PRO A 300 8.32 -12.46 -4.52
C PRO A 300 8.03 -12.12 -3.04
N ILE A 301 6.81 -11.64 -2.76
CA ILE A 301 6.35 -11.33 -1.38
C ILE A 301 6.37 -12.60 -0.50
N MET A 302 6.04 -13.76 -1.06
CA MET A 302 6.10 -15.04 -0.33
C MET A 302 7.52 -15.64 -0.23
N GLY A 303 8.53 -14.94 -0.75
CA GLY A 303 9.96 -15.20 -0.51
C GLY A 303 10.53 -14.35 0.63
N GLN A 304 11.81 -13.97 0.53
CA GLN A 304 12.45 -13.01 1.46
C GLN A 304 12.78 -11.71 0.71
N SER A 305 11.83 -10.78 0.73
CA SER A 305 11.77 -9.63 -0.16
C SER A 305 12.42 -8.33 0.35
N TYR A 306 12.81 -8.29 1.63
CA TYR A 306 13.23 -7.10 2.38
C TYR A 306 14.28 -6.18 1.75
N TRP A 307 15.13 -6.72 0.88
CA TRP A 307 16.28 -6.02 0.29
C TRP A 307 16.14 -5.80 -1.21
N LYS A 308 14.95 -6.00 -1.75
CA LYS A 308 14.61 -5.73 -3.15
C LYS A 308 13.79 -4.46 -3.25
N GLU A 309 14.06 -3.70 -4.31
CA GLU A 309 13.37 -2.44 -4.58
C GLU A 309 11.94 -2.73 -5.01
N VAL A 310 11.74 -3.75 -5.84
CA VAL A 310 10.44 -4.20 -6.34
C VAL A 310 10.05 -5.51 -5.64
N THR A 311 8.82 -5.58 -5.13
CA THR A 311 8.33 -6.71 -4.34
C THR A 311 6.89 -6.99 -4.72
N GLN A 312 6.58 -8.18 -5.22
CA GLN A 312 5.26 -8.48 -5.82
C GLN A 312 4.78 -9.88 -5.49
N PHE A 313 3.47 -10.13 -5.60
CA PHE A 313 2.93 -11.48 -5.70
C PHE A 313 3.26 -12.13 -7.05
N ASP A 314 3.40 -13.46 -7.05
CA ASP A 314 4.12 -14.25 -8.05
C ASP A 314 3.25 -15.34 -8.74
N ASN A 315 3.79 -15.93 -9.82
CA ASN A 315 3.19 -17.04 -10.58
C ASN A 315 4.26 -18.09 -10.96
N ALA A 316 5.22 -18.33 -10.07
CA ALA A 316 6.34 -19.25 -10.20
C ALA A 316 7.25 -18.96 -11.41
N GLU A 317 7.39 -17.71 -11.82
CA GLU A 317 7.99 -17.35 -13.11
C GLU A 317 9.53 -17.29 -13.07
N TYR A 318 10.12 -17.26 -11.87
CA TYR A 318 11.57 -17.23 -11.69
C TYR A 318 12.21 -18.63 -11.81
N PRO A 319 13.50 -18.73 -12.21
CA PRO A 319 14.15 -20.01 -12.47
C PRO A 319 14.15 -20.94 -11.26
N ASN A 320 13.74 -22.19 -11.50
CA ASN A 320 13.69 -23.27 -10.52
C ASN A 320 12.68 -23.09 -9.36
N SER A 321 11.70 -22.19 -9.47
CA SER A 321 10.64 -22.07 -8.44
C SER A 321 10.06 -23.44 -8.05
N ASP A 322 9.94 -23.69 -6.74
CA ASP A 322 9.40 -24.95 -6.20
C ASP A 322 7.96 -24.82 -5.66
N ASN A 323 7.45 -23.58 -5.63
CA ASN A 323 6.05 -23.25 -5.42
C ASN A 323 5.41 -22.86 -6.75
N LEU A 324 4.42 -23.62 -7.22
CA LEU A 324 3.76 -23.39 -8.51
C LEU A 324 2.39 -22.73 -8.32
N GLN A 325 2.27 -21.84 -7.33
CA GLN A 325 1.04 -21.10 -7.08
C GLN A 325 0.93 -19.94 -8.06
N ASN A 326 -0.30 -19.68 -8.51
CA ASN A 326 -0.67 -18.40 -9.07
C ASN A 326 -1.26 -17.61 -7.91
N ASP A 327 -0.48 -16.75 -7.28
CA ASP A 327 -0.88 -16.08 -6.04
C ASP A 327 -2.22 -15.36 -6.16
N TYR A 328 -2.43 -14.65 -7.27
CA TYR A 328 -3.67 -13.91 -7.49
C TYR A 328 -4.88 -14.84 -7.61
N ALA A 329 -4.75 -15.99 -8.28
CA ALA A 329 -5.81 -16.99 -8.34
C ALA A 329 -6.03 -17.71 -6.99
N VAL A 330 -4.97 -18.01 -6.23
CA VAL A 330 -5.10 -18.68 -4.93
C VAL A 330 -5.82 -17.78 -3.93
N MET A 331 -5.40 -16.52 -3.79
CA MET A 331 -6.07 -15.56 -2.91
C MET A 331 -7.49 -15.22 -3.40
N SER A 332 -7.76 -15.34 -4.71
CA SER A 332 -9.11 -15.10 -5.25
C SER A 332 -10.21 -16.03 -4.73
N ASN A 333 -9.84 -17.17 -4.14
CA ASN A 333 -10.77 -18.06 -3.43
C ASN A 333 -11.38 -17.40 -2.16
N TYR A 334 -10.80 -16.30 -1.69
CA TYR A 334 -11.26 -15.53 -0.53
C TYR A 334 -11.66 -14.11 -0.90
N LEU A 335 -10.84 -13.43 -1.69
CA LEU A 335 -10.99 -12.03 -2.08
C LEU A 335 -11.30 -11.94 -3.59
N PRO A 336 -12.49 -11.52 -4.03
CA PRO A 336 -12.78 -11.39 -5.45
C PRO A 336 -11.79 -10.43 -6.12
N LEU A 337 -11.27 -10.80 -7.29
CA LEU A 337 -10.55 -9.86 -8.13
C LEU A 337 -11.51 -8.78 -8.64
N LEU A 338 -11.03 -7.55 -8.72
CA LEU A 338 -11.78 -6.45 -9.32
C LEU A 338 -11.94 -6.67 -10.82
N PRO A 339 -13.08 -6.26 -11.40
CA PRO A 339 -13.23 -6.21 -12.84
C PRO A 339 -12.25 -5.18 -13.43
N THR A 340 -11.82 -5.42 -14.66
CA THR A 340 -11.11 -4.44 -15.47
C THR A 340 -11.93 -3.14 -15.56
N PRO A 341 -11.36 -1.96 -15.28
CA PRO A 341 -12.06 -0.68 -15.45
C PRO A 341 -12.45 -0.43 -16.91
N SER A 342 -13.47 0.41 -17.12
CA SER A 342 -13.72 1.00 -18.44
C SER A 342 -12.49 1.76 -18.94
N GLY A 343 -12.23 1.75 -20.25
CA GLY A 343 -10.99 2.31 -20.81
C GLY A 343 -9.92 1.26 -21.15
N SER A 344 -10.24 -0.03 -21.27
CA SER A 344 -9.21 -1.05 -21.58
C SER A 344 -8.76 -1.11 -23.05
N SER A 345 -9.21 -0.19 -23.90
CA SER A 345 -8.92 -0.15 -25.33
C SER A 345 -9.15 1.24 -25.92
N ILE A 346 -8.67 1.49 -27.14
CA ILE A 346 -8.94 2.73 -27.90
C ILE A 346 -10.46 3.00 -28.03
N THR A 347 -11.27 1.98 -28.31
CA THR A 347 -12.73 2.15 -28.52
C THR A 347 -13.50 2.44 -27.24
N THR A 348 -12.91 2.14 -26.07
CA THR A 348 -13.51 2.35 -24.75
C THR A 348 -12.81 3.45 -23.96
N ALA A 349 -11.85 4.15 -24.56
CA ALA A 349 -10.88 5.01 -23.88
C ALA A 349 -11.52 6.15 -23.07
N THR A 350 -11.04 6.35 -21.85
CA THR A 350 -11.57 7.35 -20.92
C THR A 350 -11.08 8.75 -21.31
N PRO A 351 -11.96 9.74 -21.59
CA PRO A 351 -11.53 11.09 -21.93
C PRO A 351 -10.81 11.80 -20.77
N ILE A 352 -9.67 12.44 -21.05
CA ILE A 352 -8.99 13.33 -20.09
C ILE A 352 -9.51 14.75 -20.28
N ASN A 353 -9.94 15.38 -19.18
CA ASN A 353 -10.27 16.80 -19.17
C ASN A 353 -8.98 17.63 -19.20
N ILE A 354 -8.86 18.50 -20.19
CA ILE A 354 -7.71 19.38 -20.40
C ILE A 354 -8.04 20.80 -19.93
N THR A 355 -7.16 21.40 -19.12
CA THR A 355 -7.24 22.80 -18.68
C THR A 355 -6.12 23.61 -19.30
N THR A 356 -6.43 24.71 -19.99
CA THR A 356 -5.43 25.58 -20.63
C THR A 356 -5.02 26.75 -19.75
N ALA A 357 -3.71 26.96 -19.59
CA ALA A 357 -3.10 28.08 -18.90
C ALA A 357 -1.96 28.68 -19.76
N GLY A 358 -2.20 29.84 -20.36
CA GLY A 358 -1.25 30.46 -21.29
C GLY A 358 -1.06 29.58 -22.54
N THR A 359 0.20 29.28 -22.88
CA THR A 359 0.57 28.47 -24.07
C THR A 359 0.63 26.97 -23.80
N VAL A 360 0.14 26.52 -22.65
CA VAL A 360 0.19 25.13 -22.20
C VAL A 360 -1.20 24.67 -21.81
N ALA A 361 -1.55 23.43 -22.14
CA ALA A 361 -2.78 22.81 -21.67
C ALA A 361 -2.48 21.48 -20.99
N THR A 362 -2.98 21.29 -19.77
CA THR A 362 -2.65 20.16 -18.90
C THR A 362 -3.91 19.39 -18.51
N GLY A 363 -3.84 18.06 -18.60
CA GLY A 363 -4.83 17.13 -18.07
C GLY A 363 -4.19 16.15 -17.08
N ARG A 364 -5.03 15.61 -16.21
CA ARG A 364 -4.66 14.60 -15.20
C ARG A 364 -5.71 13.50 -15.17
N ALA A 365 -5.30 12.26 -15.01
CA ALA A 365 -6.19 11.12 -14.86
C ALA A 365 -5.61 10.07 -13.89
N SER A 366 -6.29 9.85 -12.77
CA SER A 366 -5.98 8.75 -11.86
C SER A 366 -6.49 7.42 -12.42
N GLY A 367 -5.70 6.36 -12.28
CA GLY A 367 -6.08 5.01 -12.71
C GLY A 367 -5.41 3.92 -11.88
N ALA A 368 -5.65 2.67 -12.26
CA ALA A 368 -4.97 1.53 -11.70
C ALA A 368 -4.84 0.40 -12.72
N ILE A 369 -3.70 -0.28 -12.72
CA ILE A 369 -3.50 -1.53 -13.45
C ILE A 369 -3.81 -2.68 -12.50
N LEU A 370 -4.85 -3.45 -12.81
CA LEU A 370 -5.37 -4.51 -11.93
C LEU A 370 -5.07 -5.93 -12.45
N GLN A 371 -4.61 -6.05 -13.70
CA GLN A 371 -4.38 -7.32 -14.39
C GLN A 371 -3.22 -7.19 -15.40
N PRO A 372 -2.37 -8.23 -15.57
CA PRO A 372 -1.28 -8.21 -16.55
C PRO A 372 -1.81 -8.18 -17.98
N GLY A 373 -1.11 -7.47 -18.86
CA GLY A 373 -1.47 -7.37 -20.28
C GLY A 373 -2.72 -6.54 -20.59
N VAL A 374 -3.34 -5.92 -19.57
CA VAL A 374 -4.53 -5.08 -19.73
C VAL A 374 -4.16 -3.63 -19.44
N ALA A 375 -4.21 -2.79 -20.47
CA ALA A 375 -3.91 -1.37 -20.36
C ALA A 375 -5.11 -0.57 -19.80
N ALA A 376 -4.81 0.57 -19.20
CA ALA A 376 -5.74 1.67 -18.99
C ALA A 376 -5.48 2.74 -20.08
N VAL A 377 -6.45 2.95 -20.96
CA VAL A 377 -6.37 3.76 -22.16
C VAL A 377 -7.25 5.00 -22.00
N TYR A 378 -6.65 6.14 -22.31
CA TYR A 378 -7.25 7.46 -22.19
C TYR A 378 -7.26 8.17 -23.54
N SER A 379 -8.28 8.97 -23.81
CA SER A 379 -8.35 9.80 -25.01
C SER A 379 -8.07 11.27 -24.67
N VAL A 380 -7.28 11.92 -25.53
CA VAL A 380 -6.80 13.30 -25.36
C VAL A 380 -7.06 14.07 -26.65
N ALA A 381 -7.69 15.23 -26.56
CA ALA A 381 -7.86 16.14 -27.69
C ALA A 381 -6.74 17.19 -27.71
N ALA A 382 -5.83 17.11 -28.67
CA ALA A 382 -4.81 18.12 -28.92
C ALA A 382 -5.31 19.16 -29.93
N ALA A 383 -5.40 20.42 -29.51
CA ALA A 383 -5.85 21.51 -30.36
C ALA A 383 -4.80 21.95 -31.41
N PHE A 384 -3.54 21.58 -31.22
CA PHE A 384 -2.40 21.96 -32.06
C PHE A 384 -1.44 20.79 -32.25
N ALA A 385 -0.70 20.80 -33.37
CA ALA A 385 0.48 19.97 -33.56
C ALA A 385 1.63 20.44 -32.67
N GLY A 386 2.61 19.57 -32.41
CA GLY A 386 3.84 19.88 -31.68
C GLY A 386 4.13 18.92 -30.54
N THR A 387 5.12 19.26 -29.72
CA THR A 387 5.57 18.41 -28.61
C THR A 387 4.58 18.42 -27.46
N ALA A 388 3.99 17.27 -27.17
CA ALA A 388 3.36 16.95 -25.90
C ALA A 388 4.39 16.38 -24.92
N THR A 389 4.11 16.51 -23.62
CA THR A 389 4.86 15.85 -22.55
C THR A 389 3.89 14.99 -21.74
N LEU A 390 4.22 13.73 -21.55
CA LEU A 390 3.45 12.76 -20.78
C LEU A 390 4.23 12.36 -19.53
N GLU A 391 3.54 12.02 -18.45
CA GLU A 391 4.18 11.55 -17.22
C GLU A 391 3.23 10.56 -16.55
N VAL A 392 3.77 9.48 -15.98
CA VAL A 392 2.99 8.47 -15.26
C VAL A 392 3.57 8.34 -13.88
N ASP A 393 2.93 8.99 -12.93
CA ASP A 393 3.31 8.88 -11.54
C ASP A 393 2.77 7.58 -10.96
N VAL A 394 3.52 6.98 -10.03
CA VAL A 394 3.11 5.81 -9.25
C VAL A 394 3.32 6.07 -7.75
N LEU A 395 2.87 5.17 -6.88
CA LEU A 395 3.02 5.34 -5.44
C LEU A 395 4.48 5.60 -5.05
N LEU A 396 4.75 6.81 -4.52
CA LEU A 396 6.10 7.30 -4.25
C LEU A 396 6.96 6.28 -3.47
N PRO A 397 8.25 6.13 -3.83
CA PRO A 397 9.19 5.32 -3.07
C PRO A 397 9.24 5.72 -1.59
N TRP A 398 9.47 4.74 -0.72
CA TRP A 398 9.79 5.00 0.69
C TRP A 398 11.30 4.93 0.88
N THR A 399 11.84 5.89 1.62
CA THR A 399 13.29 6.06 1.80
C THR A 399 13.62 6.13 3.28
N ALA A 400 14.58 5.33 3.73
CA ALA A 400 15.09 5.38 5.10
C ALA A 400 16.62 5.25 5.14
N ALA A 401 17.21 5.69 6.24
CA ALA A 401 18.64 5.53 6.52
C ALA A 401 18.88 4.24 7.34
N PHE A 402 19.75 3.38 6.83
CA PHE A 402 20.10 2.09 7.43
C PHE A 402 21.56 2.15 7.93
N PRO A 403 21.87 1.78 9.18
CA PRO A 403 23.20 2.01 9.76
C PRO A 403 24.35 1.39 8.96
N ALA A 404 24.15 0.19 8.41
CA ALA A 404 25.15 -0.56 7.64
C ALA A 404 25.00 -0.45 6.10
N ARG A 405 23.96 0.24 5.59
CA ARG A 405 23.66 0.32 4.14
C ARG A 405 23.39 1.74 3.63
N GLY A 406 23.51 2.76 4.48
CA GLY A 406 23.22 4.15 4.12
C GLY A 406 21.75 4.38 3.79
N ARG A 407 21.46 5.42 3.01
CA ARG A 407 20.11 5.74 2.54
C ARG A 407 19.69 4.72 1.47
N GLN A 408 18.62 3.98 1.75
CA GLN A 408 18.03 2.99 0.84
C GLN A 408 16.64 3.46 0.42
N THR A 409 16.30 3.26 -0.85
CA THR A 409 15.01 3.65 -1.44
C THR A 409 14.33 2.40 -1.96
N PHE A 410 13.08 2.19 -1.61
CA PHE A 410 12.30 1.02 -2.02
C PHE A 410 11.08 1.47 -2.81
N ALA A 411 10.78 0.82 -3.93
CA ALA A 411 9.49 1.04 -4.58
C ALA A 411 8.39 0.56 -3.63
N ARG A 412 7.38 1.42 -3.43
CA ARG A 412 6.13 1.04 -2.76
C ARG A 412 5.02 0.72 -3.76
N SER A 413 5.11 1.25 -4.98
CA SER A 413 4.25 0.79 -6.05
C SER A 413 4.72 -0.58 -6.54
N ASN A 414 3.76 -1.44 -6.81
CA ASN A 414 4.00 -2.69 -7.50
C ASN A 414 3.93 -2.50 -9.02
N LEU A 415 3.48 -1.35 -9.52
CA LEU A 415 3.36 -1.06 -10.96
C LEU A 415 4.69 -0.57 -11.55
N TYR A 416 5.35 -1.45 -12.31
CA TYR A 416 6.31 -1.01 -13.33
C TYR A 416 5.57 -0.50 -14.56
N ALA A 417 5.48 0.82 -14.68
CA ALA A 417 4.66 1.48 -15.69
C ALA A 417 5.30 1.43 -17.07
N GLN A 418 4.49 1.12 -18.08
CA GLN A 418 4.80 1.30 -19.49
C GLN A 418 3.74 2.18 -20.14
N LEU A 419 4.18 3.18 -20.91
CA LEU A 419 3.32 4.09 -21.65
C LEU A 419 3.45 3.86 -23.16
N SER A 420 2.31 3.93 -23.85
CA SER A 420 2.20 3.91 -25.31
C SER A 420 1.26 5.02 -25.78
N VAL A 421 1.56 5.63 -26.93
CA VAL A 421 0.76 6.70 -27.56
C VAL A 421 0.38 6.30 -28.97
N PHE A 422 -0.88 6.53 -29.31
CA PHE A 422 -1.47 6.21 -30.60
C PHE A 422 -2.13 7.44 -31.23
N ASP A 423 -2.12 7.50 -32.56
CA ASP A 423 -2.91 8.47 -33.33
C ASP A 423 -4.42 8.12 -33.33
N SER A 424 -5.22 8.94 -34.00
CA SER A 424 -6.67 8.74 -34.13
C SER A 424 -7.06 7.44 -34.85
N ASN A 425 -6.17 6.81 -35.60
CA ASN A 425 -6.37 5.55 -36.33
C ASN A 425 -5.90 4.32 -35.53
N GLY A 426 -5.27 4.51 -34.36
CA GLY A 426 -4.61 3.45 -33.61
C GLY A 426 -3.20 3.12 -34.09
N THR A 427 -2.60 3.95 -34.94
CA THR A 427 -1.17 3.83 -35.29
C THR A 427 -0.32 4.21 -34.09
N VAL A 428 0.66 3.38 -33.75
CA VAL A 428 1.65 3.69 -32.72
C VAL A 428 2.48 4.91 -33.13
N LEU A 429 2.48 5.93 -32.28
CA LEU A 429 3.41 7.05 -32.35
C LEU A 429 4.63 6.82 -31.44
N GLN A 430 4.42 6.19 -30.29
CA GLN A 430 5.48 5.92 -29.31
C GLN A 430 5.12 4.74 -28.39
N ILE A 431 6.11 3.91 -28.03
CA ILE A 431 6.00 2.84 -27.03
C ILE A 431 7.27 2.84 -26.19
N GLY A 432 7.15 2.72 -24.86
CA GLY A 432 8.14 2.08 -24.00
C GLY A 432 9.55 2.69 -23.94
N SER A 433 9.75 3.91 -24.43
CA SER A 433 11.06 4.58 -24.49
C SER A 433 11.43 5.36 -23.21
N PHE A 434 10.70 5.14 -22.11
CA PHE A 434 10.84 5.90 -20.86
C PHE A 434 10.83 5.02 -19.59
N ASN A 435 10.95 3.71 -19.76
CA ASN A 435 11.11 2.77 -18.66
C ASN A 435 12.35 3.16 -17.82
N PRO A 436 12.22 3.43 -16.51
CA PRO A 436 13.40 3.65 -15.67
C PRO A 436 14.21 2.35 -15.59
N ALA A 437 15.53 2.48 -15.43
CA ALA A 437 16.50 1.36 -15.49
C ALA A 437 16.52 0.48 -14.22
N GLY A 438 15.53 0.65 -13.34
CA GLY A 438 15.38 0.16 -11.97
C GLY A 438 14.36 1.06 -11.26
N ALA A 439 14.20 0.97 -9.93
CA ALA A 439 13.45 1.99 -9.21
C ALA A 439 14.29 3.27 -9.10
N ASP A 440 13.81 4.41 -9.60
CA ASP A 440 14.48 5.69 -9.38
C ASP A 440 14.02 6.37 -8.06
N THR A 441 14.79 7.33 -7.56
CA THR A 441 14.51 7.96 -6.26
C THR A 441 13.39 9.01 -6.27
N ASN A 442 12.87 9.36 -7.45
CA ASN A 442 12.05 10.56 -7.65
C ASN A 442 10.62 10.23 -8.09
N ASN A 443 10.46 9.29 -9.03
CA ASN A 443 9.17 8.74 -9.48
C ASN A 443 9.10 7.19 -9.38
N GLY A 444 10.13 6.54 -8.83
CA GLY A 444 10.09 5.12 -8.51
C GLY A 444 10.05 4.22 -9.75
N LEU A 445 8.90 3.57 -9.95
CA LEU A 445 8.63 2.70 -11.11
C LEU A 445 7.70 3.38 -12.15
N GLY A 446 7.48 4.69 -11.99
CA GLY A 446 6.73 5.53 -12.91
C GLY A 446 7.54 5.96 -14.13
N ILE A 447 6.98 6.91 -14.87
CA ILE A 447 7.56 7.47 -16.10
C ILE A 447 7.67 8.98 -15.92
N ALA A 448 8.89 9.48 -15.77
CA ALA A 448 9.17 10.92 -15.76
C ALA A 448 8.81 11.59 -17.10
N ALA A 449 8.59 12.91 -17.05
CA ALA A 449 8.29 13.80 -18.18
C ALA A 449 8.88 13.38 -19.54
N ALA A 450 8.02 12.79 -20.36
CA ALA A 450 8.29 12.08 -21.60
C ALA A 450 7.79 12.86 -22.82
N ALA A 451 8.69 13.35 -23.67
CA ALA A 451 8.33 14.12 -24.87
C ALA A 451 7.83 13.24 -26.03
N VAL A 452 6.71 13.63 -26.62
CA VAL A 452 6.03 12.95 -27.75
C VAL A 452 5.64 13.98 -28.80
N ASN A 453 6.01 13.77 -30.07
CA ASN A 453 5.65 14.71 -31.14
C ASN A 453 4.27 14.37 -31.73
N LEU A 454 3.33 15.31 -31.62
CA LEU A 454 1.99 15.19 -32.22
C LEU A 454 2.00 15.81 -33.63
N PRO A 455 1.79 15.03 -34.70
CA PRO A 455 1.96 15.52 -36.07
C PRO A 455 0.87 16.50 -36.54
N SER A 456 -0.28 16.54 -35.88
CA SER A 456 -1.42 17.40 -36.21
C SER A 456 -2.21 17.79 -34.96
N ALA A 457 -3.20 18.67 -35.11
CA ALA A 457 -4.32 18.69 -34.17
C ALA A 457 -5.15 17.39 -34.34
N GLY A 458 -5.81 16.93 -33.28
CA GLY A 458 -6.64 15.72 -33.33
C GLY A 458 -6.80 15.00 -32.00
N THR A 459 -7.47 13.86 -32.03
CA THR A 459 -7.57 12.94 -30.89
C THR A 459 -6.40 11.96 -30.90
N TYR A 460 -5.75 11.83 -29.75
CA TYR A 460 -4.69 10.87 -29.49
C TYR A 460 -5.12 9.95 -28.34
N TYR A 461 -4.57 8.73 -28.30
CA TYR A 461 -4.83 7.79 -27.21
C TYR A 461 -3.54 7.49 -26.45
N VAL A 462 -3.61 7.55 -25.13
CA VAL A 462 -2.49 7.24 -24.23
C VAL A 462 -2.85 6.00 -23.43
N ALA A 463 -2.09 4.93 -23.58
CA ALA A 463 -2.25 3.69 -22.85
C ALA A 463 -1.15 3.56 -21.79
N VAL A 464 -1.56 3.36 -20.54
CA VAL A 464 -0.69 2.95 -19.43
C VAL A 464 -0.92 1.47 -19.17
N MET A 465 0.14 0.68 -18.99
CA MET A 465 0.04 -0.73 -18.61
C MET A 465 1.17 -1.16 -17.68
N GLY A 466 0.99 -2.30 -17.01
CA GLY A 466 2.06 -2.96 -16.28
C GLY A 466 2.99 -3.72 -17.24
N ALA A 467 4.30 -3.54 -17.07
CA ALA A 467 5.34 -4.25 -17.81
C ALA A 467 6.23 -5.07 -16.87
N GLY A 468 7.06 -5.95 -17.44
CA GLY A 468 8.19 -6.55 -16.74
C GLY A 468 9.51 -5.97 -17.22
N THR A 469 10.61 -6.34 -16.58
CA THR A 469 11.97 -6.05 -17.08
C THR A 469 12.20 -6.67 -18.47
N PRO A 470 13.03 -6.06 -19.33
CA PRO A 470 13.47 -6.69 -20.59
C PRO A 470 14.03 -8.10 -20.36
N GLY A 471 13.55 -9.09 -21.11
CA GLY A 471 13.92 -10.51 -20.95
C GLY A 471 13.10 -11.29 -19.90
N GLY A 472 12.36 -10.60 -19.03
CA GLY A 472 11.44 -11.20 -18.06
C GLY A 472 12.11 -12.00 -16.93
N ALA A 473 11.30 -12.75 -16.19
CA ALA A 473 11.75 -13.51 -15.02
C ALA A 473 12.82 -14.58 -15.35
N ALA A 474 12.76 -15.22 -16.53
CA ALA A 474 13.77 -16.19 -16.94
C ALA A 474 15.18 -15.57 -17.17
N ALA A 475 15.26 -14.25 -17.38
CA ALA A 475 16.51 -13.51 -17.60
C ALA A 475 17.07 -12.84 -16.32
N GLY A 476 16.50 -13.14 -15.14
CA GLY A 476 16.96 -12.59 -13.86
C GLY A 476 16.23 -11.34 -13.38
N GLY A 477 15.15 -10.93 -14.05
CA GLY A 477 14.26 -9.83 -13.63
C GLY A 477 12.85 -10.33 -13.27
N TYR A 478 11.80 -9.71 -13.78
CA TYR A 478 10.39 -10.08 -13.53
C TYR A 478 9.49 -9.86 -14.74
N SER A 479 8.30 -10.50 -14.74
CA SER A 479 7.29 -10.35 -15.80
C SER A 479 6.30 -9.21 -15.48
N ALA A 480 5.31 -8.98 -16.37
CA ALA A 480 4.21 -8.06 -16.10
C ALA A 480 3.16 -8.59 -15.10
N TYR A 481 3.25 -9.85 -14.65
CA TYR A 481 2.24 -10.52 -13.82
C TYR A 481 1.94 -9.79 -12.50
N GLY A 482 3.00 -9.45 -11.76
CA GLY A 482 2.94 -8.73 -10.50
C GLY A 482 2.83 -7.21 -10.67
N SER A 483 3.06 -6.70 -11.88
CA SER A 483 3.10 -5.27 -12.21
C SER A 483 1.71 -4.64 -12.26
N ARG A 484 1.17 -4.41 -11.06
CA ARG A 484 -0.16 -3.89 -10.78
C ARG A 484 -0.03 -2.77 -9.77
N GLY A 485 -0.85 -1.73 -9.86
CA GLY A 485 -0.69 -0.58 -8.98
C GLY A 485 -1.51 0.62 -9.41
N ARG A 486 -1.58 1.62 -8.53
CA ARG A 486 -2.25 2.90 -8.80
C ARG A 486 -1.29 3.84 -9.54
N PHE A 487 -1.84 4.66 -10.41
CA PHE A 487 -1.07 5.69 -11.13
C PHE A 487 -1.86 6.99 -11.33
N GLU A 488 -1.15 8.06 -11.65
CA GLU A 488 -1.71 9.30 -12.21
C GLU A 488 -1.01 9.57 -13.54
N LEU A 489 -1.79 9.62 -14.62
CA LEU A 489 -1.32 10.04 -15.92
C LEU A 489 -1.46 11.56 -16.01
N ILE A 490 -0.34 12.26 -16.20
CA ILE A 490 -0.28 13.69 -16.49
C ILE A 490 -0.02 13.86 -17.99
N VAL A 491 -0.80 14.72 -18.62
CA VAL A 491 -0.70 15.03 -20.05
C VAL A 491 -0.56 16.53 -20.22
N THR A 492 0.53 16.98 -20.85
CA THR A 492 0.79 18.38 -21.15
C THR A 492 0.90 18.56 -22.66
N LEU A 493 0.13 19.50 -23.20
CA LEU A 493 -0.05 19.74 -24.64
C LEU A 493 0.32 21.19 -25.00
N PRO A 494 0.75 21.45 -26.25
CA PRO A 494 0.89 22.81 -26.74
C PRO A 494 -0.49 23.48 -26.87
N ALA A 495 -0.58 24.76 -26.49
CA ALA A 495 -1.76 25.59 -26.67
C ALA A 495 -1.41 26.96 -27.25
N ALA A 496 -2.37 27.58 -27.94
CA ALA A 496 -2.24 28.96 -28.37
C ALA A 496 -2.17 29.90 -27.16
N PRO A 497 -1.42 31.02 -27.24
CA PRO A 497 -1.50 32.08 -26.25
C PRO A 497 -2.95 32.55 -26.09
N ALA A 498 -3.36 32.90 -24.87
CA ALA A 498 -4.63 33.57 -24.66
C ALA A 498 -4.71 34.81 -25.59
N PRO A 499 -5.87 35.11 -26.21
CA PRO A 499 -6.02 36.31 -27.01
C PRO A 499 -5.55 37.53 -26.21
N ALA A 500 -4.70 38.36 -26.81
CA ALA A 500 -4.28 39.59 -26.16
C ALA A 500 -5.55 40.37 -25.78
N SER A 501 -5.71 40.67 -24.48
CA SER A 501 -6.82 41.49 -24.01
C SER A 501 -6.83 42.76 -24.85
N PRO A 502 -7.96 43.15 -25.47
CA PRO A 502 -7.97 44.28 -26.37
C PRO A 502 -7.43 45.49 -25.63
N SER A 503 -6.32 46.06 -26.14
CA SER A 503 -5.72 47.26 -25.57
C SER A 503 -6.84 48.27 -25.34
N PRO A 504 -6.98 48.85 -24.14
CA PRO A 504 -8.06 49.79 -23.88
C PRO A 504 -7.93 50.92 -24.90
N VAL A 505 -8.88 50.97 -25.83
CA VAL A 505 -8.99 52.05 -26.80
C VAL A 505 -9.22 53.29 -25.95
N MET A 506 -8.20 54.14 -25.82
CA MET A 506 -8.40 55.45 -25.22
C MET A 506 -9.50 56.14 -26.02
N PRO A 507 -10.63 56.53 -25.41
CA PRO A 507 -11.59 57.35 -26.11
C PRO A 507 -10.88 58.65 -26.51
N ASP A 508 -11.08 59.08 -27.75
CA ASP A 508 -10.47 60.31 -28.26
C ASP A 508 -10.74 61.47 -27.29
N ILE A 509 -9.68 62.02 -26.72
CA ILE A 509 -9.77 63.14 -25.79
C ILE A 509 -10.20 64.37 -26.62
N PRO A 510 -11.41 64.94 -26.42
CA PRO A 510 -11.79 66.14 -27.13
C PRO A 510 -10.84 67.28 -26.75
N SER A 511 -10.32 67.97 -27.76
CA SER A 511 -9.37 69.07 -27.59
C SER A 511 -9.91 70.15 -26.64
N PRO A 512 -9.10 70.66 -25.69
CA PRO A 512 -9.58 71.59 -24.67
C PRO A 512 -10.03 72.92 -25.28
N SER A 513 -11.29 73.28 -25.04
CA SER A 513 -11.85 74.60 -25.38
C SER A 513 -11.30 75.68 -24.44
N PRO A 514 -11.11 76.94 -24.89
CA PRO A 514 -10.39 77.96 -24.11
C PRO A 514 -11.15 78.46 -22.87
N SER A 515 -10.39 78.77 -21.82
CA SER A 515 -10.88 79.24 -20.52
C SER A 515 -11.36 80.71 -20.57
N PRO A 516 -12.51 81.05 -19.94
CA PRO A 516 -12.94 82.44 -19.77
C PRO A 516 -12.22 83.16 -18.62
N SER A 517 -12.12 84.49 -18.72
CA SER A 517 -11.41 85.41 -17.82
C SER A 517 -12.15 85.65 -16.47
N PRO A 518 -11.47 86.14 -15.42
CA PRO A 518 -12.05 86.24 -14.07
C PRO A 518 -12.90 87.51 -13.84
N SER A 519 -13.60 87.55 -12.72
CA SER A 519 -14.34 88.73 -12.21
C SER A 519 -14.13 88.93 -10.69
N PRO A 520 -14.32 90.14 -10.15
CA PRO A 520 -13.49 90.62 -9.04
C PRO A 520 -14.05 90.41 -7.61
N CYS A 521 -13.16 90.65 -6.65
CA CYS A 521 -13.31 90.46 -5.21
C CYS A 521 -13.90 91.70 -4.47
N PRO A 522 -14.70 91.52 -3.41
CA PRO A 522 -14.97 92.54 -2.39
C PRO A 522 -14.39 92.19 -0.99
N SER A 523 -14.18 93.23 -0.17
CA SER A 523 -13.51 93.23 1.16
C SER A 523 -13.86 94.57 1.88
N PRO A 524 -13.74 94.79 3.22
CA PRO A 524 -13.53 93.90 4.39
C PRO A 524 -14.43 94.18 5.66
N SER A 525 -14.24 93.35 6.70
CA SER A 525 -14.27 93.68 8.17
C SER A 525 -15.60 93.95 8.94
N PRO A 526 -15.63 93.91 10.31
CA PRO A 526 -14.56 93.59 11.29
C PRO A 526 -14.91 92.56 12.42
N SER A 527 -13.94 92.39 13.34
CA SER A 527 -13.80 91.45 14.49
C SER A 527 -14.75 91.68 15.71
N PRO A 528 -14.81 90.72 16.67
CA PRO A 528 -14.22 90.99 18.00
C PRO A 528 -13.39 89.84 18.65
N SER A 529 -12.71 90.17 19.76
CA SER A 529 -11.80 89.40 20.64
C SER A 529 -12.10 89.75 22.12
N PRO A 530 -11.42 89.24 23.18
CA PRO A 530 -10.87 87.91 23.54
C PRO A 530 -11.33 87.43 24.96
N VAL A 531 -10.45 86.79 25.78
CA VAL A 531 -10.53 86.45 27.26
C VAL A 531 -11.10 85.03 27.58
N ALA A 532 -10.54 84.15 28.46
CA ALA A 532 -9.28 84.08 29.24
C ALA A 532 -8.88 82.61 29.63
N VAL A 533 -7.73 82.43 30.30
CA VAL A 533 -7.13 81.17 30.81
C VAL A 533 -7.08 81.15 32.36
N PRO A 534 -7.21 79.99 33.05
CA PRO A 534 -6.27 79.65 34.14
C PRO A 534 -5.95 78.14 34.32
N SER A 535 -5.04 77.81 35.27
CA SER A 535 -4.53 76.48 35.72
C SER A 535 -3.70 76.68 37.04
N PRO A 536 -3.09 75.70 37.76
CA PRO A 536 -3.06 74.22 37.64
C PRO A 536 -3.18 73.38 38.97
N SER A 537 -3.37 72.04 38.87
CA SER A 537 -3.00 70.99 39.89
C SER A 537 -3.63 71.04 41.31
N PRO A 538 -3.38 70.07 42.24
CA PRO A 538 -2.87 68.67 42.12
C PRO A 538 -3.76 67.60 42.83
N ASP A 539 -3.42 66.30 42.68
CA ASP A 539 -3.17 65.31 43.76
C ASP A 539 -3.39 63.83 43.34
N ALA A 540 -2.58 62.93 43.91
CA ALA A 540 -2.58 61.48 43.66
C ALA A 540 -2.90 60.69 44.96
N PRO A 541 -3.22 59.38 44.85
CA PRO A 541 -2.30 58.40 45.46
C PRO A 541 -2.06 57.10 44.64
N LEU A 542 -1.21 56.24 45.21
CA LEU A 542 -0.44 55.12 44.61
C LEU A 542 -1.15 53.71 44.71
N PRO A 543 -0.56 52.58 44.25
CA PRO A 543 -1.28 51.50 43.54
C PRO A 543 -1.26 50.11 44.21
N SER A 544 -1.91 49.10 43.58
CA SER A 544 -1.53 47.65 43.43
C SER A 544 -2.77 46.80 43.01
N PRO A 545 -2.65 45.49 42.69
CA PRO A 545 -1.83 44.86 41.66
C PRO A 545 -2.66 43.97 40.69
N SER A 546 -1.99 43.30 39.74
CA SER A 546 -2.56 42.45 38.67
C SER A 546 -3.21 41.13 39.14
N PRO A 547 -4.22 40.60 38.41
CA PRO A 547 -4.47 39.16 38.31
C PRO A 547 -4.41 38.60 36.87
N SER A 548 -4.01 37.33 36.77
CA SER A 548 -3.81 36.54 35.54
C SER A 548 -5.09 36.29 34.70
N PRO A 549 -4.97 35.99 33.39
CA PRO A 549 -6.09 35.54 32.58
C PRO A 549 -6.61 34.14 33.00
N PRO A 550 -7.92 33.87 32.89
CA PRO A 550 -8.55 32.63 33.36
C PRO A 550 -8.39 31.44 32.40
N ALA A 551 -8.61 30.25 32.95
CA ALA A 551 -8.49 28.97 32.24
C ALA A 551 -9.57 28.77 31.15
N VAL A 552 -9.18 28.07 30.07
CA VAL A 552 -10.09 27.65 29.00
C VAL A 552 -10.91 26.44 29.47
N VAL A 553 -12.23 26.63 29.60
CA VAL A 553 -13.18 25.55 29.88
C VAL A 553 -13.62 24.91 28.56
N ALA A 554 -13.75 23.58 28.54
CA ALA A 554 -14.13 22.82 27.35
C ALA A 554 -15.54 23.19 26.84
N SER A 555 -15.70 23.23 25.50
CA SER A 555 -17.01 23.39 24.85
C SER A 555 -17.78 22.07 24.75
N PRO A 556 -19.12 22.09 24.79
CA PRO A 556 -19.95 20.87 24.74
C PRO A 556 -20.17 20.33 23.32
N SER A 557 -20.50 19.05 23.23
CA SER A 557 -20.85 18.35 21.98
C SER A 557 -22.12 18.90 21.30
N PRO A 558 -22.20 18.85 19.95
CA PRO A 558 -23.43 19.17 19.22
C PRO A 558 -24.47 18.05 19.31
N SER A 559 -25.76 18.43 19.38
CA SER A 559 -26.91 17.52 19.28
C SER A 559 -27.26 17.16 17.83
N PRO A 560 -27.99 16.05 17.58
CA PRO A 560 -28.24 15.54 16.24
C PRO A 560 -29.38 16.26 15.48
N SER A 561 -29.31 16.21 14.15
CA SER A 561 -30.34 16.71 13.21
C SER A 561 -31.46 15.66 12.98
N PRO A 562 -32.64 16.05 12.44
CA PRO A 562 -33.86 15.23 12.48
C PRO A 562 -33.95 14.12 11.42
N SER A 563 -34.80 13.13 11.70
CA SER A 563 -35.13 12.01 10.80
C SER A 563 -36.09 12.40 9.66
N PRO A 564 -36.06 11.68 8.52
CA PRO A 564 -37.09 11.78 7.48
C PRO A 564 -38.30 10.87 7.77
N ASP A 565 -39.48 11.29 7.29
CA ASP A 565 -40.75 10.58 7.46
C ASP A 565 -40.81 9.23 6.72
N VAL A 566 -41.55 8.27 7.30
CA VAL A 566 -41.84 6.95 6.73
C VAL A 566 -43.34 6.79 6.48
N PRO A 567 -43.81 6.43 5.28
CA PRO A 567 -45.23 6.15 5.03
C PRO A 567 -45.67 4.79 5.58
N SER A 568 -46.94 4.74 5.99
CA SER A 568 -47.58 3.63 6.74
C SER A 568 -47.68 2.29 5.96
N PRO A 569 -47.60 1.12 6.61
CA PRO A 569 -47.74 -0.18 5.94
C PRO A 569 -49.21 -0.59 5.70
N SER A 570 -49.48 -1.15 4.53
CA SER A 570 -50.71 -1.90 4.21
C SER A 570 -50.58 -3.39 4.58
N PRO A 571 -51.70 -4.14 4.72
CA PRO A 571 -51.73 -5.38 5.49
C PRO A 571 -51.11 -6.61 4.80
N SER A 572 -50.69 -7.56 5.65
CA SER A 572 -50.01 -8.81 5.30
C SER A 572 -50.82 -9.74 4.37
N PRO A 573 -50.18 -10.47 3.45
CA PRO A 573 -50.81 -11.55 2.71
C PRO A 573 -51.02 -12.79 3.60
N VAL A 574 -52.18 -13.43 3.46
CA VAL A 574 -52.51 -14.70 4.13
C VAL A 574 -51.73 -15.85 3.49
N VAL A 575 -51.01 -16.62 4.30
CA VAL A 575 -50.38 -17.90 3.88
C VAL A 575 -51.33 -19.05 4.29
N PRO A 576 -51.72 -19.95 3.36
CA PRO A 576 -52.59 -21.07 3.69
C PRO A 576 -51.85 -22.19 4.45
N SER A 577 -52.57 -22.85 5.36
CA SER A 577 -52.08 -24.01 6.11
C SER A 577 -51.74 -25.21 5.21
N PRO A 578 -50.73 -26.02 5.53
CA PRO A 578 -50.47 -27.26 4.82
C PRO A 578 -51.54 -28.32 5.13
N SER A 579 -52.13 -28.90 4.08
CA SER A 579 -52.95 -30.12 4.18
C SER A 579 -52.06 -31.34 4.50
N PRO A 580 -52.59 -32.37 5.20
CA PRO A 580 -51.82 -33.54 5.60
C PRO A 580 -51.45 -34.45 4.40
N SER A 581 -50.26 -35.04 4.46
CA SER A 581 -49.83 -36.10 3.54
C SER A 581 -50.66 -37.39 3.73
N PRO A 582 -50.86 -38.20 2.66
CA PRO A 582 -51.67 -39.42 2.72
C PRO A 582 -50.97 -40.59 3.42
N ASP A 583 -51.79 -41.55 3.85
CA ASP A 583 -51.41 -42.71 4.66
C ASP A 583 -50.35 -43.64 4.02
N VAL A 584 -49.47 -44.17 4.88
CA VAL A 584 -48.61 -45.32 4.57
C VAL A 584 -49.17 -46.54 5.31
N PRO A 585 -49.58 -47.62 4.62
CA PRO A 585 -50.14 -48.79 5.28
C PRO A 585 -49.07 -49.60 6.03
N SER A 586 -49.41 -50.06 7.24
CA SER A 586 -48.53 -50.89 8.07
C SER A 586 -48.37 -52.32 7.52
N PRO A 587 -47.20 -52.96 7.67
CA PRO A 587 -47.04 -54.38 7.37
C PRO A 587 -47.73 -55.24 8.45
N SER A 588 -48.47 -56.26 8.03
CA SER A 588 -48.99 -57.30 8.92
C SER A 588 -47.90 -58.34 9.25
N PRO A 589 -47.92 -58.98 10.44
CA PRO A 589 -46.89 -59.92 10.86
C PRO A 589 -47.10 -61.34 10.31
N SER A 590 -46.01 -62.01 9.96
CA SER A 590 -45.87 -63.47 9.80
C SER A 590 -44.39 -63.83 9.89
#